data_AF-V9DYN0-F1
#
_entry.id   AF-V9DYN0-F1
#
_cell.length_a   1.000
_cell.length_b   1.000
_cell.length_c   1.000
_cell.angle_alpha   90.00
_cell.angle_beta   90.00
_cell.angle_gamma   90.00
#
_symmetry.space_group_name_H-M   'P 1'
#
loop_
_entity.id
_entity.type
_entity.pdbx_description
1 polymer ?
#
loop_
_entity_poly.entity_id
_entity_poly.type
_entity_poly.pdbx_seq_one_letter_code
_entity_poly.pdbx_strand_id
1 'polypeptide(L)'
;MVSCHLAPTPMNWYRQFVAECDRAGTVRTWAAFKTALRKRFLSPDNEYMLREMLCKLTQTGPIHDYVGEFQNILVQRQTPISPLELRFYFQQGIRKETGHYLKEHHPTNLDETIGLALRFDHRLTTGNTFSTSSDWEKTAQCHRCKKTGHIAPNCPQK
;
A
#
# COMPACT_ATOMS: atom_id res chain seq x y z
N MET A 1 -3.14 27.22 18.22
CA MET A 1 -1.84 27.76 17.76
C MET A 1 -0.98 26.57 17.36
N VAL A 2 -0.38 26.51 16.16
CA VAL A 2 0.37 25.29 15.70
C VAL A 2 1.47 24.86 16.68
N SER A 3 2.02 25.80 17.44
CA SER A 3 3.07 25.57 18.44
C SER A 3 2.75 24.55 19.54
N CYS A 4 1.49 24.36 19.92
CA CYS A 4 1.12 23.40 20.99
C CYS A 4 1.10 21.94 20.53
N HIS A 5 1.30 21.67 19.24
CA HIS A 5 1.34 20.32 18.67
C HIS A 5 2.75 19.92 18.20
N LEU A 6 3.75 20.76 18.48
CA LEU A 6 5.11 20.55 18.01
C LEU A 6 6.01 20.07 19.15
N ALA A 7 6.86 19.10 18.87
CA ALA A 7 7.97 18.73 19.74
C ALA A 7 8.92 19.93 19.95
N PRO A 8 9.78 19.91 20.99
CA PRO A 8 10.60 21.08 21.36
C PRO A 8 11.44 21.66 20.21
N THR A 9 12.05 20.81 19.38
CA THR A 9 12.89 21.23 18.26
C THR A 9 12.08 21.94 17.15
N PRO A 10 11.01 21.35 16.58
CA PRO A 10 10.12 22.05 15.66
C PRO A 10 9.46 23.30 16.25
N MET A 11 9.10 23.29 17.53
CA MET A 11 8.51 24.44 18.21
C MET A 11 9.48 25.64 18.26
N ASN A 12 10.74 25.39 18.62
CA ASN A 12 11.76 26.44 18.66
C ASN A 12 12.03 27.02 17.28
N TRP A 13 12.12 26.17 16.26
CA TRP A 13 12.23 26.62 14.87
C TRP A 13 11.02 27.47 14.45
N TYR A 14 9.79 27.07 14.81
CA TYR A 14 8.59 27.82 14.46
C TYR A 14 8.59 29.23 15.06
N ARG A 15 9.04 29.38 16.32
CA ARG A 15 9.20 30.71 16.94
C ARG A 15 10.19 31.57 16.16
N GLN A 16 11.31 31.00 15.74
CA GLN A 16 12.31 31.70 14.91
C GLN A 16 11.73 32.10 13.55
N PHE A 17 10.98 31.20 12.89
CA PHE A 17 10.30 31.49 11.63
C PHE A 17 9.30 32.64 11.75
N VAL A 18 8.50 32.67 12.84
CA VAL A 18 7.55 33.76 13.10
C VAL A 18 8.28 35.10 13.26
N ALA A 19 9.33 35.15 14.08
CA ALA A 19 10.13 36.36 14.30
C ALA A 19 10.81 36.87 13.02
N GLU A 20 11.30 35.96 12.16
CA GLU A 20 11.86 36.32 10.85
C GLU A 20 10.81 36.94 9.93
N CYS A 21 9.61 36.36 9.89
CA CYS A 21 8.51 36.91 9.08
C CYS A 21 8.12 38.32 9.54
N ASP A 22 8.03 38.55 10.86
CA ASP A 22 7.73 39.87 11.41
C ASP A 22 8.82 40.88 11.06
N ARG A 23 10.10 40.51 11.20
CA ARG A 23 11.24 41.37 10.85
C ARG A 23 11.30 41.69 9.37
N ALA A 24 11.04 40.72 8.50
CA ALA A 24 11.08 40.89 7.05
C ALA A 24 9.78 41.48 6.47
N GLY A 25 8.77 41.77 7.30
CA GLY A 25 7.45 42.22 6.84
C GLY A 25 6.74 41.20 5.94
N THR A 26 7.09 39.93 6.03
CA THR A 26 6.56 38.88 5.15
C THR A 26 5.22 38.37 5.68
N VAL A 27 4.22 38.30 4.79
CA VAL A 27 2.91 37.71 5.13
C VAL A 27 3.08 36.22 5.39
N ARG A 28 2.74 35.78 6.61
CA ARG A 28 2.71 34.36 7.01
C ARG A 28 1.54 33.62 6.39
N THR A 29 1.68 33.23 5.12
CA THR A 29 0.70 32.36 4.46
C THR A 29 0.92 30.90 4.83
N TRP A 30 -0.13 30.07 4.73
CA TRP A 30 -0.01 28.63 4.91
C TRP A 30 0.97 27.99 3.92
N ALA A 31 1.04 28.51 2.70
CA ALA A 31 1.99 28.08 1.68
C ALA A 31 3.44 28.37 2.11
N ALA A 32 3.72 29.59 2.58
CA ALA A 32 5.04 29.98 3.06
C ALA A 32 5.50 29.13 4.25
N PHE A 33 4.59 28.86 5.20
CA PHE A 33 4.86 27.97 6.32
C PHE A 33 5.22 26.54 5.86
N LYS A 34 4.41 25.92 4.99
CA LYS A 34 4.69 24.57 4.47
C LYS A 34 6.04 24.50 3.76
N THR A 35 6.36 25.49 2.93
CA THR A 35 7.65 25.57 2.22
C THR A 35 8.82 25.69 3.20
N ALA A 36 8.72 26.56 4.20
CA ALA A 36 9.76 26.74 5.21
C ALA A 36 9.94 25.49 6.08
N LEU A 37 8.84 24.83 6.45
CA LEU A 37 8.85 23.59 7.24
C LEU A 37 9.57 22.47 6.46
N ARG A 38 9.22 22.27 5.19
CA ARG A 38 9.89 21.29 4.33
C ARG A 38 11.37 21.63 4.16
N LYS A 39 11.71 22.88 3.87
CA LYS A 39 13.11 23.31 3.73
C LYS A 39 13.95 23.00 4.98
N ARG A 40 13.35 23.07 6.17
CA ARG A 40 14.07 22.84 7.43
C ARG A 40 14.21 21.36 7.79
N PHE A 41 13.14 20.58 7.61
CA PHE A 41 13.04 19.22 8.17
C PHE A 41 13.10 18.11 7.12
N LEU A 42 12.97 18.45 5.84
CA LEU A 42 13.12 17.49 4.76
C LEU A 42 14.57 17.48 4.30
N SER A 43 15.13 16.29 4.09
CA SER A 43 16.46 16.15 3.50
C SER A 43 16.46 16.72 2.06
N PRO A 44 17.53 17.39 1.60
CA PRO A 44 17.68 17.76 0.19
C PRO A 44 17.49 16.57 -0.75
N ASP A 45 17.92 15.38 -0.32
CA ASP A 45 17.84 14.14 -1.11
C ASP A 45 16.53 13.37 -0.94
N ASN A 46 15.51 13.96 -0.29
CA ASN A 46 14.26 13.27 0.02
C ASN A 46 13.59 12.67 -1.22
N GLU A 47 13.53 13.41 -2.33
CA GLU A 47 12.93 12.90 -3.57
C GLU A 47 13.73 11.71 -4.14
N TYR A 48 15.06 11.74 -4.01
CA TYR A 48 15.92 10.64 -4.43
C TYR A 48 15.72 9.42 -3.54
N MET A 49 15.70 9.60 -2.21
CA MET A 49 15.42 8.53 -1.25
C MET A 49 14.05 7.87 -1.50
N LEU A 50 13.01 8.66 -1.75
CA LEU A 50 11.67 8.13 -2.08
C LEU A 50 11.68 7.32 -3.39
N ARG A 51 12.45 7.75 -4.41
CA ARG A 51 12.65 6.97 -5.64
C ARG A 51 13.40 5.67 -5.38
N GLU A 52 14.44 5.72 -4.54
CA GLU A 52 15.19 4.52 -4.16
C GLU A 52 14.32 3.53 -3.39
N MET A 53 13.47 4.03 -2.49
CA MET A 53 12.48 3.21 -1.79
C MET A 53 11.50 2.55 -2.77
N LEU A 54 11.01 3.26 -3.79
CA LEU A 54 10.14 2.67 -4.82
C LEU A 54 10.84 1.56 -5.61
N CYS A 55 12.12 1.75 -5.96
CA CYS A 55 12.90 0.73 -6.66
C CYS A 55 13.14 -0.52 -5.81
N LYS A 56 13.34 -0.34 -4.50
CA LYS A 56 13.62 -1.45 -3.55
C LYS A 56 12.35 -2.11 -3.02
N LEU A 57 11.19 -1.47 -3.16
CA LEU A 57 9.93 -1.95 -2.64
C LEU A 57 9.52 -3.24 -3.36
N THR A 58 9.37 -4.32 -2.59
CA THR A 58 9.02 -5.65 -3.12
C THR A 58 7.87 -6.24 -2.33
N GLN A 59 6.96 -6.94 -3.02
CA GLN A 59 5.81 -7.60 -2.41
C GLN A 59 6.25 -8.87 -1.67
N THR A 60 6.47 -8.76 -0.37
CA THR A 60 6.76 -9.91 0.52
C THR A 60 5.49 -10.56 1.04
N GLY A 61 4.46 -9.77 1.35
CA GLY A 61 3.19 -10.20 1.93
C GLY A 61 1.99 -10.18 0.97
N PRO A 62 0.77 -10.06 1.53
CA PRO A 62 -0.44 -9.78 0.77
C PRO A 62 -0.28 -8.57 -0.13
N ILE A 63 -0.98 -8.58 -1.26
CA ILE A 63 -0.92 -7.47 -2.22
C ILE A 63 -1.39 -6.14 -1.61
N HIS A 64 -2.36 -6.17 -0.70
CA HIS A 64 -2.91 -4.96 -0.09
C HIS A 64 -1.86 -4.20 0.74
N ASP A 65 -1.00 -4.92 1.46
CA ASP A 65 0.09 -4.32 2.25
C ASP A 65 1.09 -3.63 1.32
N TYR A 66 1.48 -4.30 0.23
CA TYR A 66 2.34 -3.73 -0.80
C TYR A 66 1.75 -2.47 -1.44
N VAL A 67 0.46 -2.48 -1.78
CA VAL A 67 -0.24 -1.30 -2.32
C VAL A 67 -0.23 -0.15 -1.31
N GLY A 68 -0.46 -0.43 -0.03
CA GLY A 68 -0.41 0.56 1.05
C GLY A 68 0.98 1.19 1.20
N GLU A 69 2.04 0.38 1.22
CA GLU A 69 3.41 0.88 1.26
C GLU A 69 3.76 1.72 0.03
N PHE A 70 3.36 1.26 -1.16
CA PHE A 70 3.56 2.00 -2.40
C PHE A 70 2.90 3.38 -2.33
N GLN A 71 1.61 3.42 -1.94
CA GLN A 71 0.84 4.67 -1.79
C GLN A 71 1.42 5.61 -0.73
N ASN A 72 1.89 5.08 0.41
CA ASN A 72 2.54 5.85 1.46
C ASN A 72 3.79 6.59 0.95
N ILE A 73 4.56 5.97 0.06
CA ILE A 73 5.70 6.63 -0.58
C ILE A 73 5.20 7.72 -1.55
N LEU A 74 4.13 7.48 -2.31
CA LEU A 74 3.62 8.45 -3.28
C LEU A 74 3.15 9.75 -2.63
N VAL A 75 2.47 9.65 -1.48
CA VAL A 75 1.92 10.81 -0.74
C VAL A 75 3.02 11.73 -0.18
N GLN A 76 4.22 11.18 0.08
CA GLN A 76 5.35 11.94 0.61
C GLN A 76 6.11 12.73 -0.47
N ARG A 77 5.95 12.38 -1.75
CA ARG A 77 6.67 13.03 -2.85
C ARG A 77 6.11 14.42 -3.14
N GLN A 78 6.98 15.33 -3.51
CA GLN A 78 6.60 16.67 -3.98
C GLN A 78 6.52 16.75 -5.49
N THR A 79 7.27 15.89 -6.19
CA THR A 79 7.37 15.91 -7.65
C THR A 79 6.44 14.86 -8.27
N PRO A 80 5.66 15.22 -9.31
CA PRO A 80 4.89 14.22 -10.05
C PRO A 80 5.82 13.24 -10.76
N ILE A 81 5.45 11.96 -10.73
CA ILE A 81 6.09 10.89 -11.52
C ILE A 81 5.15 10.53 -12.66
N SER A 82 5.69 10.22 -13.84
CA SER A 82 4.85 9.87 -14.98
C SER A 82 4.02 8.60 -14.68
N PRO A 83 2.81 8.47 -15.24
CA PRO A 83 1.99 7.27 -15.07
C PRO A 83 2.71 5.98 -15.51
N LEU A 84 3.55 6.07 -16.54
CA LEU A 84 4.38 4.97 -17.02
C LEU A 84 5.44 4.55 -16.00
N GLU A 85 6.18 5.51 -15.44
CA GLU A 85 7.17 5.23 -14.38
C GLU A 85 6.49 4.62 -13.14
N LEU A 86 5.32 5.12 -12.73
CA LEU A 86 4.59 4.56 -11.59
C LEU A 86 4.24 3.09 -11.79
N ARG A 87 3.76 2.76 -12.99
CA ARG A 87 3.49 1.37 -13.36
C ARG A 87 4.75 0.52 -13.41
N PHE A 88 5.82 1.05 -13.98
CA PHE A 88 7.10 0.36 -14.04
C PHE A 88 7.59 -0.03 -12.63
N TYR A 89 7.61 0.93 -11.70
CA TYR A 89 8.00 0.66 -10.31
C TYR A 89 7.08 -0.36 -9.63
N PHE A 90 5.76 -0.22 -9.82
CA PHE A 90 4.79 -1.14 -9.25
C PHE A 90 4.96 -2.58 -9.78
N GLN A 91 5.14 -2.73 -11.10
CA GLN A 91 5.32 -4.04 -11.73
C GLN A 91 6.70 -4.67 -11.44
N GLN A 92 7.72 -3.87 -11.12
CA GLN A 92 9.04 -4.36 -10.75
C GLN A 92 9.04 -4.99 -9.35
N GLY A 93 8.30 -4.40 -8.41
CA GLY A 93 8.24 -4.87 -7.03
C GLY A 93 7.24 -6.00 -6.77
N ILE A 94 6.26 -6.19 -7.65
CA ILE A 94 5.20 -7.18 -7.46
C ILE A 94 5.68 -8.62 -7.69
N ARG A 95 4.99 -9.60 -7.10
CA ARG A 95 5.28 -11.03 -7.30
C ARG A 95 5.18 -11.41 -8.78
N LYS A 96 6.02 -12.38 -9.21
CA LYS A 96 6.19 -12.73 -10.62
C LYS A 96 4.90 -13.22 -11.28
N GLU A 97 4.07 -13.96 -10.55
CA GLU A 97 2.81 -14.52 -11.01
C GLU A 97 1.84 -13.38 -11.38
N THR A 98 1.65 -12.44 -10.45
CA THR A 98 0.84 -11.24 -10.68
C THR A 98 1.47 -10.35 -11.75
N GLY A 99 2.79 -10.24 -11.78
CA GLY A 99 3.53 -9.49 -12.79
C GLY A 99 3.31 -10.00 -14.21
N HIS A 100 3.26 -11.33 -14.43
CA HIS A 100 2.90 -11.90 -15.73
C HIS A 100 1.47 -11.56 -16.13
N TYR A 101 0.52 -11.72 -15.20
CA TYR A 101 -0.88 -11.37 -15.43
C TYR A 101 -1.03 -9.90 -15.86
N LEU A 102 -0.31 -8.99 -15.20
CA LEU A 102 -0.31 -7.58 -15.55
C LEU A 102 0.30 -7.30 -16.92
N LYS A 103 1.34 -8.05 -17.34
CA LYS A 103 1.93 -7.89 -18.67
C LYS A 103 0.99 -8.36 -19.77
N GLU A 104 0.23 -9.42 -19.54
CA GLU A 104 -0.77 -9.95 -20.49
C GLU A 104 -1.92 -8.96 -20.73
N HIS A 105 -2.38 -8.30 -19.66
CA HIS A 105 -3.52 -7.38 -19.74
C HIS A 105 -3.18 -5.95 -20.12
N HIS A 106 -1.89 -5.61 -20.23
CA HIS A 106 -1.41 -4.29 -20.64
C HIS A 106 -2.19 -3.12 -20.02
N PRO A 107 -2.13 -2.92 -18.68
CA PRO A 107 -2.80 -1.77 -18.06
C PRO A 107 -2.31 -0.48 -18.70
N THR A 108 -3.00 0.64 -18.48
CA THR A 108 -2.63 1.96 -19.01
C THR A 108 -2.05 2.86 -17.91
N ASN A 109 -2.62 2.78 -16.71
CA ASN A 109 -2.27 3.62 -15.56
C ASN A 109 -2.10 2.79 -14.28
N LEU A 110 -1.69 3.45 -13.19
CA LEU A 110 -1.44 2.80 -11.91
C LEU A 110 -2.71 2.21 -11.30
N ASP A 111 -3.83 2.92 -11.36
CA ASP A 111 -5.10 2.47 -10.77
C ASP A 111 -5.60 1.18 -11.43
N GLU A 112 -5.52 1.11 -12.77
CA GLU A 112 -5.84 -0.09 -13.52
C GLU A 112 -4.90 -1.26 -13.16
N THR A 113 -3.61 -0.96 -12.99
CA THR A 113 -2.60 -1.95 -12.57
C THR A 113 -2.94 -2.52 -11.19
N ILE A 114 -3.29 -1.67 -10.22
CA ILE A 114 -3.71 -2.09 -8.87
C ILE A 114 -4.99 -2.92 -8.95
N GLY A 115 -5.99 -2.46 -9.72
CA GLY A 115 -7.26 -3.16 -9.87
C GLY A 115 -7.12 -4.56 -10.47
N LEU A 116 -6.30 -4.72 -11.50
CA LEU A 116 -6.00 -6.02 -12.11
C LEU A 116 -5.26 -6.93 -11.13
N ALA A 117 -4.29 -6.38 -10.40
CA ALA A 117 -3.48 -7.15 -9.46
C ALA A 117 -4.34 -7.67 -8.29
N LEU A 118 -5.24 -6.85 -7.74
CA LEU A 118 -6.18 -7.26 -6.69
C LEU A 118 -7.16 -8.35 -7.18
N ARG A 119 -7.66 -8.23 -8.41
CA ARG A 119 -8.53 -9.26 -9.01
C ARG A 119 -7.81 -10.60 -9.17
N PHE A 120 -6.54 -10.57 -9.57
CA PHE A 120 -5.72 -11.78 -9.69
C PHE A 120 -5.48 -12.43 -8.33
N ASP A 121 -5.12 -11.64 -7.32
CA ASP A 121 -4.90 -12.12 -5.95
C ASP A 121 -6.16 -12.79 -5.38
N HIS A 122 -7.32 -12.14 -5.52
CA HIS A 122 -8.60 -12.72 -5.10
C HIS A 122 -8.88 -14.05 -5.79
N ARG A 123 -8.60 -14.18 -7.10
CA ARG A 123 -8.78 -15.46 -7.82
C ARG A 123 -7.87 -16.56 -7.29
N LEU A 124 -6.65 -16.24 -6.87
CA LEU A 124 -5.75 -17.21 -6.23
C LEU A 124 -6.28 -17.63 -4.86
N THR A 125 -6.76 -16.68 -4.04
CA THR A 125 -7.33 -16.98 -2.72
C THR A 125 -8.63 -17.79 -2.84
N THR A 126 -9.53 -17.44 -3.76
CA THR A 126 -10.77 -18.18 -3.99
C THR A 126 -10.54 -19.52 -4.68
N GLY A 127 -9.58 -19.59 -5.61
CA GLY A 127 -9.19 -20.84 -6.25
C GLY A 127 -8.57 -21.84 -5.27
N ASN A 128 -7.83 -21.34 -4.28
CA ASN A 128 -7.21 -22.16 -3.24
C ASN A 128 -8.17 -22.56 -2.10
N THR A 129 -9.36 -21.95 -2.01
CA THR A 129 -10.41 -22.36 -1.06
C THR A 129 -11.32 -23.44 -1.62
N PHE A 130 -11.31 -23.71 -2.93
CA PHE A 130 -11.97 -24.88 -3.52
C PHE A 130 -11.17 -26.19 -3.35
N SER A 131 -9.90 -26.12 -2.93
CA SER A 131 -9.04 -27.27 -2.65
C SER A 131 -8.92 -27.64 -1.16
N THR A 132 -9.54 -26.89 -0.24
CA THR A 132 -9.63 -27.24 1.19
C THR A 132 -10.95 -27.91 1.58
N SER A 133 -11.72 -28.39 0.60
CA SER A 133 -12.76 -29.40 0.85
C SER A 133 -12.08 -30.74 1.09
N SER A 134 -11.61 -31.03 2.30
CA SER A 134 -11.41 -32.44 2.72
C SER A 134 -10.91 -32.69 4.14
N ASP A 135 -10.67 -31.73 5.03
CA ASP A 135 -10.11 -32.10 6.36
C ASP A 135 -11.15 -32.20 7.48
N TRP A 136 -12.10 -31.27 7.58
CA TRP A 136 -13.17 -31.39 8.59
C TRP A 136 -14.23 -32.43 8.20
N GLU A 137 -14.40 -32.70 6.89
CA GLU A 137 -15.33 -33.72 6.39
C GLU A 137 -14.87 -35.15 6.69
N LYS A 138 -13.55 -35.37 6.82
CA LYS A 138 -12.97 -36.67 7.23
C LYS A 138 -13.32 -37.03 8.68
N THR A 139 -13.44 -36.02 9.55
CA THR A 139 -13.80 -36.20 10.97
C THR A 139 -15.29 -35.95 11.25
N ALA A 140 -16.04 -35.40 10.30
CA ALA A 140 -17.48 -35.20 10.44
C ALA A 140 -18.22 -36.55 10.55
N GLN A 141 -19.10 -36.66 11.55
CA GLN A 141 -19.99 -37.81 11.73
C GLN A 141 -21.32 -37.56 11.00
N CYS A 142 -21.72 -38.49 10.14
CA CYS A 142 -23.00 -38.44 9.47
C CYS A 142 -24.15 -38.67 10.46
N HIS A 143 -25.08 -37.74 10.59
CA HIS A 143 -26.24 -37.88 11.48
C HIS A 143 -27.25 -38.97 11.04
N ARG A 144 -27.18 -39.44 9.78
CA ARG A 144 -28.07 -40.48 9.24
C ARG A 144 -27.58 -41.89 9.54
N CYS A 145 -26.30 -42.18 9.28
CA CYS A 145 -25.74 -43.53 9.45
C CYS A 145 -24.71 -43.64 10.59
N LYS A 146 -24.42 -42.54 11.30
CA LYS A 146 -23.45 -42.41 12.40
C LYS A 146 -22.00 -42.77 12.03
N LYS A 147 -21.67 -42.95 10.75
CA LYS A 147 -20.31 -43.19 10.25
C LYS A 147 -19.57 -41.87 10.03
N THR A 148 -18.26 -41.87 10.23
CA THR A 148 -17.37 -40.74 9.95
C THR A 148 -16.90 -40.73 8.49
N GLY A 149 -16.43 -39.58 8.01
CA GLY A 149 -15.87 -39.43 6.66
C GLY A 149 -16.85 -38.92 5.60
N HIS A 150 -18.07 -38.56 5.98
CA HIS A 150 -19.04 -37.86 5.12
C HIS A 150 -20.14 -37.20 5.96
N ILE A 151 -20.84 -36.23 5.37
CA ILE A 151 -22.01 -35.56 5.94
C ILE A 151 -23.34 -36.17 5.43
N ALA A 152 -24.43 -35.97 6.15
CA ALA A 152 -25.75 -36.56 5.85
C ALA A 152 -26.26 -36.39 4.40
N PRO A 153 -26.02 -35.24 3.71
CA PRO A 153 -26.37 -35.08 2.29
C PRO A 153 -25.69 -36.08 1.34
N ASN A 154 -24.47 -36.52 1.68
CA ASN A 154 -23.64 -37.41 0.86
C ASN A 154 -23.69 -38.87 1.37
N CYS A 155 -24.71 -39.24 2.15
CA CYS A 155 -24.81 -40.58 2.70
C CYS A 155 -25.25 -41.60 1.63
N PRO A 156 -24.51 -42.72 1.45
CA PRO A 156 -24.87 -43.76 0.47
C PRO A 156 -26.13 -44.55 0.86
N GLN A 157 -26.58 -44.46 2.10
CA GLN A 157 -27.82 -45.07 2.60
C GLN A 157 -29.00 -44.10 2.45
N LYS A 158 -29.22 -43.56 1.23
CA LYS A 158 -30.31 -42.62 0.97
C LYS A 158 -31.67 -43.18 1.36
#